data_AF-A0A0K8P576-F1
#
_entry.id   AF-A0A0K8P576-F1
#
_cell.length_a   1.000
_cell.length_b   1.000
_cell.length_c   1.000
_cell.angle_alpha   90.00
_cell.angle_beta   90.00
_cell.angle_gamma   90.00
#
_symmetry.space_group_name_H-M   'P 1'
#
loop_
_entity.id
_entity.type
_entity.pdbx_description
1 polymer ?
#
loop_
_entity_poly.entity_id
_entity_poly.type
_entity_poly.pdbx_seq_one_letter_code
_entity_poly.pdbx_strand_id
1 'polypeptide(L)'
;MDNSARRHLAKNVNALVNTRTGTLEQLVKALGVSNGTLGRIRNAEVETGVDKLTEIAAYFGIEPWQLLAPKLGIGLYRLDAAKQMEPVVRGAKLEKLAHQFQDDDELPRKGSRAA
;
A
#
# COMPACT_ATOMS: atom_id res chain seq x y z
N MET A 1 26.50 11.27 -8.72
CA MET A 1 25.86 10.42 -7.70
C MET A 1 24.47 10.04 -8.18
N ASP A 2 24.03 8.81 -7.94
CA ASP A 2 22.73 8.33 -8.42
C ASP A 2 21.58 9.12 -7.77
N ASN A 3 20.79 9.81 -8.59
CA ASN A 3 19.65 10.63 -8.17
C ASN A 3 18.33 9.85 -8.20
N SER A 4 18.39 8.52 -8.25
CA SER A 4 17.24 7.62 -8.28
C SER A 4 16.30 7.86 -7.10
N ALA A 5 16.81 7.99 -5.87
CA ALA A 5 15.99 8.23 -4.67
C ALA A 5 15.17 9.52 -4.76
N ARG A 6 15.79 10.65 -5.14
CA ARG A 6 15.09 11.93 -5.33
C ARG A 6 14.04 11.84 -6.44
N ARG A 7 14.33 11.13 -7.52
CA ARG A 7 13.40 10.92 -8.63
C ARG A 7 12.22 10.03 -8.22
N HIS A 8 12.44 9.00 -7.40
CA HIS A 8 11.38 8.16 -6.85
C HIS A 8 10.48 8.95 -5.90
N LEU A 9 11.08 9.72 -4.99
CA LEU A 9 10.35 10.62 -4.11
C LEU A 9 9.46 11.60 -4.89
N ALA A 10 10.04 12.33 -5.84
CA ALA A 10 9.31 13.30 -6.66
C ALA A 10 8.15 12.65 -7.42
N LYS A 11 8.37 11.48 -8.04
CA LYS A 11 7.34 10.75 -8.77
C LYS A 11 6.20 10.30 -7.84
N ASN A 12 6.54 9.78 -6.67
CA ASN A 12 5.57 9.27 -5.70
C ASN A 12 4.75 10.41 -5.06
N VAL A 13 5.38 11.52 -4.69
CA VAL A 13 4.70 12.71 -4.16
C VAL A 13 3.75 13.29 -5.21
N ASN A 14 4.17 13.38 -6.48
CA ASN A 14 3.27 13.85 -7.55
C ASN A 14 2.06 12.94 -7.75
N ALA A 15 2.26 11.61 -7.70
CA ALA A 15 1.16 10.66 -7.80
C ALA A 15 0.17 10.83 -6.63
N LEU A 16 0.68 10.94 -5.40
CA LEU A 16 -0.11 11.14 -4.19
C LEU A 16 -0.91 12.45 -4.22
N VAL A 17 -0.28 13.55 -4.61
CA VAL A 17 -0.95 14.86 -4.77
C VAL A 17 -2.09 14.77 -5.78
N ASN A 18 -1.88 14.08 -6.91
CA ASN A 18 -2.90 13.94 -7.96
C ASN A 18 -4.06 13.01 -7.57
N THR A 19 -3.90 12.14 -6.57
CA THR A 19 -4.97 11.25 -6.10
C THR A 19 -5.95 11.89 -5.12
N ARG A 20 -5.61 13.01 -4.49
CA ARG A 20 -6.52 13.74 -3.59
C ARG A 20 -7.18 14.92 -4.29
N THR A 21 -8.44 15.16 -3.94
CA THR A 21 -9.15 16.40 -4.24
C THR A 21 -8.80 17.46 -3.20
N GLY A 22 -8.13 18.53 -3.60
CA GLY A 22 -7.76 19.65 -2.72
C GLY A 22 -6.84 20.64 -3.43
N THR A 23 -6.76 21.88 -2.94
CA THR A 23 -5.83 22.87 -3.48
C THR A 23 -4.41 22.64 -2.98
N LEU A 24 -3.41 23.08 -3.76
CA LEU A 24 -2.00 23.00 -3.35
C LEU A 24 -1.75 23.67 -2.00
N GLU A 25 -2.45 24.78 -1.71
CA GLU A 25 -2.36 25.49 -0.43
C GLU A 25 -2.86 24.67 0.76
N GLN A 26 -3.96 23.93 0.60
CA GLN A 26 -4.46 23.03 1.65
C GLN A 26 -3.44 21.93 1.96
N LEU A 27 -2.78 21.42 0.92
CA LEU A 27 -1.76 20.39 1.05
C LEU A 27 -0.48 20.91 1.70
N VAL A 28 -0.02 22.10 1.31
CA VAL A 28 1.12 22.82 1.93
C VAL A 28 0.84 23.09 3.41
N LYS A 29 -0.36 23.58 3.74
CA LYS A 29 -0.78 23.86 5.12
C LYS A 29 -0.83 22.58 5.97
N ALA A 30 -1.34 21.48 5.42
CA ALA A 30 -1.44 20.22 6.13
C ALA A 30 -0.08 19.52 6.32
N LEU A 31 0.86 19.75 5.40
CA LEU A 31 2.22 19.21 5.46
C LEU A 31 3.17 20.02 6.33
N GLY A 32 2.83 21.25 6.72
CA GLY A 32 3.74 22.13 7.47
C GLY A 32 4.96 22.60 6.67
N VAL A 33 5.01 22.34 5.36
CA VAL A 33 6.10 22.76 4.48
C VAL A 33 5.71 24.01 3.71
N SER A 34 6.68 24.85 3.32
CA SER A 34 6.40 25.98 2.42
C SER A 34 6.09 25.51 1.00
N ASN A 35 5.30 26.30 0.25
CA ASN A 35 4.93 25.98 -1.13
C ASN A 35 6.18 25.82 -2.04
N GLY A 36 7.20 26.67 -1.83
CA GLY A 36 8.49 26.55 -2.52
C GLY A 36 9.25 25.25 -2.16
N THR A 37 9.18 24.80 -0.90
CA THR A 37 9.81 23.53 -0.50
C THR A 37 9.13 22.35 -1.18
N LEU A 38 7.80 22.31 -1.16
CA LEU A 38 7.03 21.24 -1.79
C LEU A 38 7.26 21.21 -3.31
N GLY A 39 7.29 22.36 -3.98
CA GLY A 39 7.62 22.45 -5.40
C GLY A 39 9.00 21.85 -5.72
N ARG A 40 10.02 22.19 -4.93
CA ARG A 40 11.37 21.65 -5.12
C ARG A 40 11.43 20.14 -4.88
N ILE A 41 10.67 19.61 -3.91
CA ILE A 41 10.56 18.14 -3.69
C ILE A 41 9.91 17.48 -4.90
N ARG A 42 8.80 18.04 -5.40
CA ARG A 42 8.07 17.53 -6.57
C ARG A 42 8.90 17.56 -7.86
N ASN A 43 9.90 18.43 -7.94
CA ASN A 43 10.83 18.55 -9.06
C ASN A 43 12.17 17.81 -8.83
N ALA A 44 12.36 17.12 -7.69
CA ALA A 44 13.62 16.48 -7.30
C ALA A 44 14.82 17.44 -7.13
N GLU A 45 14.57 18.71 -6.83
CA GLU A 45 15.56 19.81 -6.77
C GLU A 45 16.16 20.06 -5.38
N VAL A 46 15.72 19.34 -4.35
CA VAL A 46 16.16 19.55 -2.97
C VAL A 46 16.50 18.24 -2.29
N GLU A 47 17.51 18.27 -1.42
CA GLU A 47 17.78 17.21 -0.47
C GLU A 47 16.69 17.22 0.60
N THR A 48 16.00 16.10 0.74
CA THR A 48 14.89 15.95 1.68
C THR A 48 15.35 15.08 2.82
N GLY A 49 15.42 15.65 4.03
CA GLY A 49 15.74 14.91 5.25
C GLY A 49 14.62 13.97 5.66
N VAL A 50 14.94 13.04 6.58
CA VAL A 50 14.01 12.03 7.08
C VAL A 50 12.79 12.64 7.77
N ASP A 51 12.96 13.74 8.52
CA ASP A 51 11.85 14.40 9.22
C ASP A 51 10.75 14.88 8.26
N LYS A 52 11.14 15.51 7.14
CA LYS A 52 10.20 15.95 6.10
C LYS A 52 9.55 14.78 5.38
N LEU A 53 10.31 13.70 5.19
CA LEU A 53 9.78 12.44 4.66
C LEU A 53 8.70 11.88 5.58
N THR A 54 8.88 11.96 6.90
CA THR A 54 7.90 11.56 7.91
C THR A 54 6.65 12.43 7.90
N GLU A 55 6.78 13.75 7.81
CA GLU A 55 5.63 14.67 7.69
C GLU A 55 4.78 14.36 6.45
N ILE A 56 5.44 14.17 5.30
CA ILE A 56 4.77 13.82 4.04
C ILE A 56 4.08 12.46 4.15
N ALA A 57 4.78 11.46 4.68
CA ALA A 57 4.28 10.12 4.83
C ALA A 57 3.05 10.07 5.75
N ALA A 58 3.11 10.76 6.90
CA ALA A 58 2.02 10.87 7.86
C ALA A 58 0.77 11.50 7.23
N TYR A 59 0.93 12.55 6.43
CA TYR A 59 -0.21 13.18 5.73
C TYR A 59 -0.91 12.23 4.75
N PHE A 60 -0.14 11.38 4.07
CA PHE A 60 -0.68 10.41 3.11
C PHE A 60 -1.05 9.07 3.76
N GLY A 61 -0.84 8.89 5.06
CA GLY A 61 -1.13 7.65 5.78
C GLY A 61 -0.24 6.48 5.37
N ILE A 62 1.02 6.76 5.02
CA ILE A 62 2.03 5.77 4.64
C ILE A 62 3.27 5.92 5.52
N GLU A 63 4.20 4.98 5.39
CA GLU A 63 5.50 5.02 6.04
C GLU A 63 6.55 5.80 5.21
N PRO A 64 7.56 6.43 5.84
CA PRO A 64 8.55 7.25 5.14
C PRO A 64 9.33 6.48 4.05
N TRP A 65 9.69 5.22 4.31
CA TRP A 65 10.42 4.40 3.34
C TRP A 65 9.60 4.09 2.07
N GLN A 66 8.26 4.07 2.18
CA GLN A 66 7.38 3.82 1.04
C GLN A 66 7.45 4.96 0.03
N LEU A 67 7.68 6.21 0.46
CA LEU A 67 7.88 7.35 -0.43
C LEU A 67 9.10 7.19 -1.36
N LEU A 68 10.09 6.40 -0.95
CA LEU A 68 11.29 6.12 -1.74
C LEU A 68 11.16 4.84 -2.58
N ALA A 69 10.13 4.03 -2.32
CA ALA A 69 9.95 2.77 -3.00
C ALA A 69 9.67 3.00 -4.51
N PRO A 70 10.37 2.28 -5.40
CA PRO A 70 10.00 2.28 -6.79
C PRO A 70 8.59 1.72 -6.94
N LYS A 71 7.76 2.36 -7.76
CA LYS A 71 6.40 1.89 -8.11
C LYS A 71 5.42 1.87 -6.92
N LEU A 72 5.47 2.87 -6.03
CA LEU A 72 4.54 3.02 -4.90
C LEU A 72 3.05 2.84 -5.32
N GLY A 73 2.67 3.27 -6.53
CA GLY A 73 1.32 3.10 -7.09
C GLY A 73 0.95 1.72 -7.67
N ILE A 74 1.87 0.74 -7.76
CA ILE A 74 1.62 -0.55 -8.46
C ILE A 74 1.25 -1.69 -7.50
N GLY A 75 1.33 -1.52 -6.18
CA GLY A 75 0.90 -2.59 -5.26
C GLY A 75 1.14 -2.39 -3.78
N LEU A 76 1.82 -1.31 -3.35
CA LEU A 76 2.07 -1.07 -1.94
C LEU A 76 0.85 -0.51 -1.20
N TYR A 77 -0.01 0.26 -1.89
CA TYR A 77 -1.29 0.73 -1.34
C TYR A 77 -2.32 -0.38 -1.06
N ARG A 78 -2.08 -1.63 -1.51
CA ARG A 78 -2.98 -2.75 -1.19
C ARG A 78 -2.79 -3.24 0.24
N LEU A 79 -1.62 -3.07 0.86
CA LEU A 79 -1.33 -3.72 2.14
C LEU A 79 -1.95 -2.99 3.35
N ASP A 80 -2.07 -1.66 3.30
CA ASP A 80 -2.72 -0.90 4.38
C ASP A 80 -4.22 -0.68 4.11
N ALA A 81 -4.63 -0.56 2.85
CA ALA A 81 -6.05 -0.64 2.50
C ALA A 81 -6.65 -2.00 2.91
N ALA A 82 -5.90 -3.10 2.80
CA ALA A 82 -6.32 -4.42 3.28
C ALA A 82 -6.27 -4.58 4.81
N LYS A 83 -5.59 -3.70 5.55
CA LYS A 83 -5.68 -3.65 7.02
C LYS A 83 -6.91 -2.86 7.49
N GLN A 84 -7.35 -1.86 6.73
CA GLN A 84 -8.60 -1.14 7.00
C GLN A 84 -9.83 -1.81 6.36
N MET A 85 -9.63 -2.75 5.43
CA MET A 85 -10.65 -3.62 4.85
C MET A 85 -10.35 -5.09 5.10
N GLU A 86 -10.82 -5.70 6.20
CA GLU A 86 -11.11 -7.15 6.23
C GLU A 86 -12.17 -7.46 7.32
N PRO A 87 -13.15 -8.39 7.13
CA PRO A 87 -13.38 -9.26 5.96
C PRO A 87 -14.86 -9.31 5.52
N VAL A 88 -15.21 -8.86 4.31
CA VAL A 88 -16.53 -9.22 3.71
C VAL A 88 -16.40 -10.27 2.61
N VAL A 89 -15.22 -10.47 2.03
CA VAL A 89 -15.08 -11.33 0.83
C VAL A 89 -14.16 -12.55 1.03
N ARG A 90 -13.35 -12.57 2.11
CA ARG A 90 -12.42 -13.70 2.35
C ARG A 90 -13.11 -14.93 2.97
N GLY A 91 -14.10 -14.74 3.83
CA GLY A 91 -14.85 -15.83 4.46
C GLY A 91 -15.64 -16.69 3.47
N ALA A 92 -16.38 -16.06 2.55
CA ALA A 92 -17.28 -16.78 1.64
C ALA A 92 -16.55 -17.63 0.58
N LYS A 93 -15.30 -17.29 0.24
CA LYS A 93 -14.53 -18.05 -0.77
C LYS A 93 -13.66 -19.16 -0.15
N LEU A 94 -13.22 -19.01 1.10
CA LEU A 94 -12.45 -20.04 1.80
C LEU A 94 -13.34 -21.18 2.29
N GLU A 95 -14.57 -20.91 2.72
CA GLU A 95 -15.50 -21.99 3.11
C GLU A 95 -15.93 -22.83 1.91
N LYS A 96 -16.11 -22.24 0.73
CA LYS A 96 -16.36 -23.00 -0.49
C LYS A 96 -15.20 -23.92 -0.87
N LEU A 97 -13.98 -23.55 -0.51
CA LEU A 97 -12.81 -24.42 -0.71
C LEU A 97 -12.77 -25.55 0.32
N ALA A 98 -13.12 -25.27 1.58
CA ALA A 98 -13.12 -26.27 2.66
C ALA A 98 -14.14 -27.40 2.42
N HIS A 99 -15.33 -27.08 1.89
CA HIS A 99 -16.35 -28.09 1.54
C HIS A 99 -15.92 -28.96 0.35
N GLN A 100 -15.01 -28.50 -0.50
CA GLN A 100 -14.55 -29.25 -1.65
C GLN A 100 -13.54 -30.35 -1.30
N PHE A 101 -13.01 -30.37 -0.08
CA PHE A 101 -12.09 -31.39 0.42
C PHE A 101 -12.73 -32.35 1.44
N GLN A 102 -14.04 -32.26 1.71
CA GLN A 102 -14.74 -33.15 2.66
C GLN A 102 -15.38 -34.38 2.02
N ASP A 103 -15.36 -34.51 0.68
CA ASP A 103 -16.02 -35.61 -0.03
C ASP A 103 -15.10 -36.79 -0.38
N ASP A 104 -13.79 -36.75 -0.06
CA ASP A 104 -12.80 -37.77 -0.45
C ASP A 104 -12.44 -38.78 0.67
N ASP A 105 -13.20 -38.85 1.77
CA ASP A 105 -12.94 -39.78 2.89
C ASP A 105 -13.94 -40.95 3.00
N GLU A 106 -14.63 -41.32 1.91
CA GLU A 106 -15.26 -42.65 1.80
C GLU A 106 -14.24 -43.69 1.32
N LEU A 107 -13.35 -44.11 2.24
CA LEU A 107 -12.60 -45.35 2.08
C LEU A 107 -13.58 -46.54 2.03
N PRO A 108 -13.49 -47.45 1.03
CA PRO A 108 -14.37 -48.60 0.96
C PRO A 108 -14.13 -49.52 2.16
N ARG A 109 -15.18 -49.73 2.97
CA ARG A 109 -15.20 -50.77 4.02
C ARG A 109 -15.02 -52.14 3.37
N LYS A 110 -13.78 -52.62 3.36
CA LYS A 110 -13.43 -53.97 2.92
C LYS A 110 -14.21 -54.97 3.78
N GLY A 111 -15.07 -55.74 3.13
CA GLY A 111 -15.97 -56.69 3.76
C GLY A 111 -15.21 -57.71 4.61
N SER A 112 -15.60 -57.78 5.88
CA SER A 112 -15.33 -58.94 6.73
C SER A 112 -16.50 -59.90 6.55
N ARG A 113 -16.28 -61.05 5.91
CA ARG A 113 -17.20 -62.17 5.94
C ARG A 113 -16.42 -63.43 6.29
N ALA A 114 -16.78 -63.96 7.46
CA ALA A 114 -16.32 -65.22 8.01
C ALA A 114 -16.73 -66.40 7.12
N ALA A 115 -15.84 -67.40 7.05
CA ALA A 115 -16.14 -68.80 6.79
C ALA A 115 -15.15 -69.64 7.59
#